data_AF-A0A918AB82-F1
#
_entry.id   AF-A0A918AB82-F1
#
_cell.length_a   1.000
_cell.length_b   1.000
_cell.length_c   1.000
_cell.angle_alpha   90.00
_cell.angle_beta   90.00
_cell.angle_gamma   90.00
#
_symmetry.space_group_name_H-M   'P 1'
#
loop_
_entity.id
_entity.type
_entity.pdbx_description
1 polymer ?
#
loop_
_entity_poly.entity_id
_entity_poly.type
_entity_poly.pdbx_seq_one_letter_code
_entity_poly.pdbx_strand_id
1 'polypeptide(L)' 'MSRWVASVERRIAARADQLYALVADPARHKDFDGSGGLVGVTEVSTPHRPLDVGDSFSMDMDMQ' A
#
# COMPACT_ATOMS: atom_id res chain seq x y z
N MET A 1 -22.18 -20.13 -5.47
CA MET A 1 -21.60 -18.76 -5.49
C MET A 1 -20.12 -18.91 -5.74
N SER A 2 -19.57 -18.31 -6.79
CA SER A 2 -18.14 -18.40 -7.12
C SER A 2 -17.37 -17.34 -6.33
N ARG A 3 -16.27 -17.72 -5.66
CA ARG A 3 -15.31 -16.77 -5.08
C ARG A 3 -14.16 -16.58 -6.06
N TRP A 4 -14.03 -15.39 -6.64
CA TRP A 4 -12.84 -15.05 -7.42
C TRP A 4 -11.67 -14.82 -6.46
N VAL A 5 -10.57 -15.56 -6.66
CA VAL A 5 -9.33 -15.40 -5.91
C VAL A 5 -8.20 -15.15 -6.91
N ALA A 6 -7.49 -14.04 -6.74
CA ALA A 6 -6.25 -13.76 -7.45
C ALA A 6 -5.08 -13.88 -6.46
N SER A 7 -3.98 -14.48 -6.89
CA SER A 7 -2.74 -14.59 -6.11
C SER A 7 -1.57 -14.17 -6.97
N VAL A 8 -0.67 -13.37 -6.41
CA VAL A 8 0.57 -12.92 -7.05
C VAL A 8 1.74 -13.14 -6.10
N GLU A 9 2.90 -13.50 -6.66
CA GLU A 9 4.13 -13.68 -5.90
C GLU A 9 5.29 -13.03 -6.65
N ARG A 10 6.20 -12.41 -5.91
CA ARG A 10 7.45 -11.90 -6.46
C ARG A 10 8.57 -12.01 -5.43
N ARG A 11 9.74 -12.47 -5.88
CA ARG A 11 10.97 -12.41 -5.07
C ARG A 11 11.59 -11.04 -5.18
N ILE A 12 11.77 -10.37 -4.04
CA ILE A 12 12.45 -9.08 -3.94
C ILE A 12 13.70 -9.26 -3.09
N ALA A 13 14.85 -8.77 -3.58
CA ALA A 13 16.12 -8.84 -2.86
C ALA A 13 16.19 -7.73 -1.79
N ALA A 14 15.33 -7.85 -0.78
CA ALA A 14 15.26 -6.96 0.37
C ALA A 14 14.89 -7.76 1.62
N ARG A 15 15.17 -7.20 2.81
CA ARG A 15 14.74 -7.82 4.06
C ARG A 15 13.23 -7.62 4.25
N ALA A 16 12.59 -8.57 4.95
CA ALA A 16 11.15 -8.53 5.17
C ALA A 16 10.69 -7.27 5.92
N ASP A 17 11.48 -6.77 6.87
CA ASP A 17 11.20 -5.54 7.62
C ASP A 17 11.23 -4.30 6.73
N GLN A 18 12.12 -4.26 5.73
CA GLN A 18 12.19 -3.17 4.75
C GLN A 18 10.97 -3.17 3.82
N LEU A 19 10.53 -4.34 3.37
CA LEU A 19 9.31 -4.47 2.55
C LEU A 19 8.07 -4.09 3.35
N TYR A 20 7.97 -4.55 4.60
CA TYR A 20 6.86 -4.22 5.48
C TYR A 20 6.80 -2.71 5.76
N ALA A 21 7.92 -2.08 6.09
CA ALA A 21 7.98 -0.64 6.34
C ALA A 21 7.53 0.18 5.11
N LEU A 22 7.79 -0.31 3.90
CA LEU A 22 7.33 0.32 2.66
C LEU A 22 5.82 0.14 2.45
N VAL A 23 5.30 -1.08 2.60
CA VAL A 23 3.88 -1.41 2.37
C VAL A 23 2.98 -0.82 3.47
N ALA A 24 3.48 -0.71 4.69
CA ALA A 24 2.76 -0.14 5.83
C ALA A 24 2.89 1.39 5.93
N ASP A 25 3.51 2.06 4.94
CA ASP A 25 3.50 3.52 4.84
C ASP A 25 2.65 3.97 3.63
N PRO A 26 1.40 4.42 3.87
CA PRO A 26 0.52 4.91 2.81
C PRO A 26 1.14 5.95 1.90
N ALA A 27 2.01 6.83 2.42
CA ALA A 27 2.61 7.91 1.64
C ALA A 27 3.59 7.39 0.57
N ARG A 28 4.05 6.14 0.73
CA ARG A 28 4.98 5.46 -0.18
C ARG A 28 4.27 4.62 -1.24
N HIS A 29 2.94 4.41 -1.14
CA HIS A 29 2.22 3.54 -2.08
C HIS A 29 2.35 4.01 -3.53
N LYS A 30 2.43 5.32 -3.77
CA LYS A 30 2.65 5.89 -5.11
C LYS A 30 3.97 5.45 -5.75
N ASP A 31 4.97 5.08 -4.95
CA ASP A 31 6.27 4.64 -5.45
C ASP A 31 6.20 3.25 -6.12
N PHE A 32 5.15 2.48 -5.81
CA PHE A 32 4.99 1.10 -6.26
C PHE A 32 3.60 0.75 -6.80
N ASP A 33 2.73 1.75 -7.02
CA ASP A 33 1.41 1.58 -7.64
C ASP A 33 1.50 0.96 -9.05
N GLY A 34 2.52 1.34 -9.83
CA GLY A 34 2.81 0.78 -11.15
C GLY A 34 1.82 1.16 -12.27
N SER A 35 0.62 1.66 -11.93
CA SER A 35 -0.37 2.16 -12.89
C SER A 35 -0.20 3.64 -13.21
N GLY A 36 0.36 4.40 -12.26
CA GLY A 36 0.47 5.85 -12.34
C GLY A 36 -0.81 6.59 -11.93
N GLY A 37 -1.88 5.86 -11.58
CA GLY A 37 -3.16 6.43 -11.17
C GLY A 37 -3.22 6.81 -9.69
N LEU A 38 -2.30 6.32 -8.85
CA LEU A 38 -2.28 6.70 -7.44
C LEU A 38 -1.72 8.13 -7.25
N VAL A 39 -2.59 9.07 -6.89
CA VAL A 39 -2.24 10.50 -6.69
C VAL A 39 -1.58 10.70 -5.34
N GLY A 40 -2.15 10.12 -4.28
CA GLY A 40 -1.59 10.21 -2.93
C GLY A 40 -2.58 9.86 -1.82
N VAL A 41 -2.11 10.00 -0.58
CA VAL A 41 -2.89 9.78 0.63
C VAL A 41 -3.71 11.02 0.96
N THR A 42 -4.98 10.83 1.31
CA THR A 42 -5.88 11.91 1.71
C THR A 42 -6.12 11.95 3.22
N GLU A 43 -6.27 10.79 3.85
CA GLU A 43 -6.55 10.67 5.28
C GLU A 43 -5.77 9.50 5.90
N VAL A 44 -5.35 9.66 7.16
CA VAL A 44 -4.71 8.61 7.96
C VAL A 44 -5.17 8.73 9.39
N SER A 45 -5.52 7.59 10.02
CA SER A 45 -5.93 7.53 11.43
C SER A 45 -4.84 8.02 12.41
N THR A 46 -3.58 7.95 11.99
CA THR A 46 -2.41 8.24 12.82
C THR A 46 -1.24 8.83 12.02
N PRO A 47 -0.39 9.69 12.62
CA PRO A 47 0.85 10.12 12.01
C PRO A 47 1.98 9.08 12.10
N HIS A 48 1.82 7.99 12.86
CA HIS A 48 2.87 6.98 13.06
C HIS A 48 3.16 6.18 11.80
N ARG A 49 4.44 5.82 11.59
CA ARG A 49 4.89 4.96 10.50
C ARG A 49 5.93 3.96 11.02
N PRO A 50 5.85 2.67 10.64
CA PRO A 50 4.78 2.03 9.87
C PRO A 50 3.43 2.06 10.60
N LEU A 51 2.32 1.88 9.88
CA LEU A 51 0.99 1.74 10.49
C LEU A 51 0.91 0.49 11.38
N ASP A 52 0.12 0.59 12.44
CA ASP A 52 -0.17 -0.50 13.37
C ASP A 52 -1.49 -1.20 13.02
N VAL A 53 -1.70 -2.38 13.63
CA VAL A 53 -2.95 -3.13 13.46
C VAL A 53 -4.12 -2.31 14.01
N GLY A 54 -5.11 -2.07 13.15
CA GLY A 54 -6.30 -1.27 13.46
C GLY A 54 -6.26 0.14 12.88
N ASP A 55 -5.11 0.60 12.39
CA ASP A 55 -5.03 1.85 11.65
C ASP A 55 -5.68 1.77 10.27
N SER A 56 -6.14 2.92 9.78
CA SER A 56 -6.79 3.07 8.49
C SER A 56 -6.26 4.29 7.75
N PHE A 57 -6.30 4.22 6.42
CA PHE A 57 -5.94 5.33 5.55
C PHE A 57 -6.79 5.33 4.28
N SER A 58 -6.94 6.51 3.69
CA SER A 58 -7.64 6.75 2.42
C SER A 58 -6.65 7.27 1.39
N MET A 59 -6.83 6.88 0.14
CA MET A 59 -6.01 7.33 -0.99
C MET A 59 -6.89 7.82 -2.13
N ASP A 60 -6.39 8.81 -2.85
CA ASP A 60 -6.99 9.32 -4.07
C ASP A 60 -6.37 8.65 -5.30
N MET A 61 -7.22 8.20 -6.21
CA MET A 61 -6.82 7.54 -7.45
C MET A 61 -7.46 8.25 -8.64
N ASP A 62 -6.61 8.70 -9.57
CA ASP A 62 -7.03 9.25 -10.87
C ASP A 62 -6.82 8.17 -11.94
N MET A 63 -7.91 7.49 -12.29
CA MET A 63 -7.94 6.53 -13.37
C MET A 63 -8.26 7.26 -14.67
N GLN A 64 -7.21 7.74 -15.34
CA GLN A 64 -7.27 8.30 -16.70
C GLN A 64 -7.74 7.27 -17.73
#